data_AF-W5T266-F1
#
_entry.id   AF-W5T266-F1
#
_cell.length_a   1.000
_cell.length_b   1.000
_cell.length_c   1.000
_cell.angle_alpha   90.00
_cell.angle_beta   90.00
_cell.angle_gamma   90.00
#
_symmetry.space_group_name_H-M   'P 1'
#
loop_
_entity.id
_entity.type
_entity.pdbx_description
1 polymer ?
#
loop_
_entity_poly.entity_id
_entity_poly.type
_entity_poly.pdbx_seq_one_letter_code
_entity_poly.pdbx_strand_id
1 'polypeptide(L)'
;MKEAVEKFIKETLEKVEEGSKEAAKGAIGEAIGNATSAGHGADPANKDSIVSIVKGIKKIVEVVLKDKGNAGATKTGDDDKKDIGKLFAHANGKADAKEENIAKASASIGAVIGADILKAIAVLKKTLLLVLVRELMKPRMQLRLL
;
A
#
# COMPACT_ATOMS: atom_id res chain seq x y z
N MET A 1 3.14 -34.95 18.32
CA MET A 1 3.64 -34.71 16.94
C MET A 1 2.51 -34.42 15.96
N LYS A 2 1.52 -35.33 15.80
CA LYS A 2 0.42 -35.19 14.83
C LYS A 2 -0.39 -33.89 14.98
N GLU A 3 -0.80 -33.54 16.20
CA GLU A 3 -1.56 -32.32 16.47
C GLU A 3 -0.82 -31.02 16.10
N ALA A 4 0.49 -30.96 16.37
CA ALA A 4 1.30 -29.79 16.04
C ALA A 4 1.42 -29.60 14.51
N VAL A 5 1.51 -30.70 13.77
CA VAL A 5 1.54 -30.69 12.30
C VAL A 5 0.19 -30.24 11.73
N GLU A 6 -0.92 -30.79 12.23
CA GLU A 6 -2.26 -30.38 11.80
C GLU A 6 -2.53 -28.90 12.09
N LYS A 7 -2.11 -28.41 13.26
CA LYS A 7 -2.20 -26.99 13.62
C LYS A 7 -1.38 -26.12 12.68
N PHE A 8 -0.14 -26.51 12.36
CA PHE A 8 0.71 -25.76 11.43
C PHE A 8 0.10 -25.65 10.03
N ILE A 9 -0.46 -26.76 9.50
CA ILE A 9 -1.12 -26.78 8.20
C ILE A 9 -2.30 -25.81 8.19
N LYS A 10 -3.24 -25.95 9.14
CA LYS A 10 -4.47 -25.15 9.17
C LYS A 10 -4.23 -23.67 9.50
N GLU A 11 -3.37 -23.40 10.48
CA GLU A 11 -3.18 -22.03 10.97
C GLU A 11 -2.18 -21.23 10.13
N THR A 12 -1.32 -21.90 9.36
CA THR A 12 -0.27 -21.23 8.55
C THR A 12 -0.40 -21.55 7.08
N LEU A 13 -0.23 -22.81 6.66
CA LEU A 13 -0.12 -23.15 5.23
C LEU A 13 -1.41 -22.87 4.45
N GLU A 14 -2.57 -23.27 4.97
CA GLU A 14 -3.87 -23.00 4.33
C GLU A 14 -4.10 -21.50 4.15
N LYS A 15 -3.78 -20.67 5.15
CA LYS A 15 -3.93 -19.22 5.04
C LYS A 15 -2.94 -18.58 4.06
N VAL A 16 -1.72 -19.10 3.99
CA VAL A 16 -0.72 -18.65 2.99
C VAL A 16 -1.19 -19.02 1.59
N GLU A 17 -1.70 -20.23 1.38
CA GLU A 17 -2.25 -20.68 0.12
C GLU A 17 -3.44 -19.80 -0.32
N GLU A 18 -4.42 -19.62 0.56
CA GLU A 18 -5.60 -18.79 0.29
C GLU A 18 -5.22 -17.34 0.02
N GLY A 19 -4.31 -16.77 0.81
CA GLY A 19 -3.82 -15.41 0.61
C GLY A 19 -3.05 -15.25 -0.71
N SER A 20 -2.25 -16.25 -1.09
CA SER A 20 -1.50 -16.24 -2.36
C SER A 20 -2.44 -16.31 -3.56
N LYS A 21 -3.45 -17.19 -3.50
CA LYS A 21 -4.50 -17.29 -4.53
C LYS A 21 -5.28 -15.98 -4.67
N GLU A 22 -5.62 -15.32 -3.57
CA GLU A 22 -6.32 -14.03 -3.61
C GLU A 22 -5.44 -12.92 -4.19
N ALA A 23 -4.17 -12.84 -3.79
CA ALA A 23 -3.24 -11.83 -4.34
C ALA A 23 -3.02 -12.02 -5.85
N ALA A 24 -2.90 -13.27 -6.30
CA ALA A 24 -2.70 -13.61 -7.70
C ALA A 24 -3.84 -13.10 -8.61
N LYS A 25 -5.08 -13.02 -8.12
CA LYS A 25 -6.21 -12.45 -8.89
C LYS A 25 -6.00 -10.99 -9.28
N GLY A 26 -5.25 -10.24 -8.46
CA GLY A 26 -4.96 -8.84 -8.73
C GLY A 26 -3.59 -8.60 -9.38
N ALA A 27 -2.70 -9.60 -9.39
CA ALA A 27 -1.40 -9.55 -10.06
C ALA A 27 -1.53 -9.82 -11.58
N ILE A 28 -2.55 -9.21 -12.19
CA ILE A 28 -2.83 -9.25 -13.62
C ILE A 28 -2.68 -7.83 -14.17
N GLY A 29 -1.89 -7.66 -15.21
CA GLY A 29 -1.65 -6.34 -15.79
C GLY A 29 -0.28 -6.20 -16.45
N GLU A 30 0.14 -4.95 -16.58
CA GLU A 30 1.37 -4.55 -17.27
C GLU A 30 2.64 -4.82 -16.43
N ALA A 31 3.79 -4.53 -17.03
CA ALA A 31 5.08 -4.61 -16.35
C ALA A 31 5.13 -3.71 -15.10
N ILE A 32 5.81 -4.18 -14.07
CA ILE A 32 6.08 -3.39 -12.86
C ILE A 32 6.97 -2.21 -13.24
N GLY A 33 6.57 -1.01 -12.85
CA GLY A 33 7.29 0.21 -13.17
C GLY A 33 7.10 0.69 -14.61
N ASN A 34 5.98 0.32 -15.26
CA ASN A 34 5.65 0.85 -16.58
C ASN A 34 5.59 2.40 -16.54
N ALA A 35 6.35 3.02 -17.43
CA ALA A 35 6.29 4.44 -17.74
C ALA A 35 5.95 4.56 -19.23
N THR A 36 4.66 4.73 -19.52
CA THR A 36 4.05 4.50 -20.84
C THR A 36 4.66 5.33 -21.96
N SER A 37 5.22 6.51 -21.66
CA SER A 37 6.11 7.32 -22.52
C SER A 37 6.52 8.62 -21.81
N ALA A 38 7.55 9.31 -22.31
CA ALA A 38 7.91 10.64 -21.81
C ALA A 38 6.72 11.60 -21.90
N GLY A 39 6.40 12.28 -20.79
CA GLY A 39 5.27 13.20 -20.74
C GLY A 39 3.91 12.52 -20.94
N HIS A 40 3.75 11.26 -20.52
CA HIS A 40 2.44 10.63 -20.30
C HIS A 40 2.05 10.72 -18.82
N GLY A 41 0.77 10.97 -18.54
CA GLY A 41 0.25 10.94 -17.17
C GLY A 41 0.04 9.52 -16.68
N ALA A 42 -0.10 9.35 -15.38
CA ALA A 42 -0.47 8.06 -14.80
C ALA A 42 -1.92 7.70 -15.13
N ASP A 43 -2.13 6.46 -15.56
CA ASP A 43 -3.45 5.87 -15.67
C ASP A 43 -3.91 5.34 -14.30
N PRO A 44 -5.21 5.45 -13.96
CA PRO A 44 -5.73 4.90 -12.72
C PRO A 44 -5.53 3.38 -12.66
N ALA A 45 -4.96 2.90 -11.55
CA ALA A 45 -4.85 1.47 -11.30
C ALA A 45 -6.25 0.82 -11.20
N ASN A 46 -6.36 -0.43 -11.65
CA ASN A 46 -7.58 -1.21 -11.48
C ASN A 46 -7.85 -1.44 -9.98
N LYS A 47 -8.96 -0.89 -9.49
CA LYS A 47 -9.35 -0.95 -8.07
C LYS A 47 -9.50 -2.39 -7.58
N ASP A 48 -10.10 -3.27 -8.37
CA ASP A 48 -10.33 -4.67 -7.97
C ASP A 48 -9.02 -5.45 -7.88
N SER A 49 -8.07 -5.16 -8.78
CA SER A 49 -6.72 -5.71 -8.71
C SER A 49 -5.99 -5.29 -7.43
N ILE A 50 -5.99 -3.99 -7.11
CA ILE A 50 -5.36 -3.47 -5.88
C ILE A 50 -6.02 -4.06 -4.63
N VAL A 51 -7.35 -4.14 -4.59
CA VAL A 51 -8.08 -4.71 -3.47
C VAL A 51 -7.72 -6.19 -3.25
N SER A 52 -7.58 -6.96 -4.32
CA SER A 52 -7.22 -8.38 -4.27
C SER A 52 -5.79 -8.58 -3.75
N ILE A 53 -4.83 -7.81 -4.28
CA ILE A 53 -3.43 -7.80 -3.82
C ILE A 53 -3.36 -7.48 -2.32
N VAL A 54 -3.99 -6.39 -1.88
CA VAL A 54 -3.95 -5.96 -0.47
C VAL A 54 -4.59 -6.99 0.46
N LYS A 55 -5.73 -7.58 0.06
CA LYS A 55 -6.39 -8.64 0.85
C LYS A 55 -5.53 -9.89 0.97
N GLY A 56 -4.97 -10.37 -0.14
CA GLY A 56 -4.13 -11.56 -0.17
C GLY A 56 -2.86 -11.40 0.66
N ILE A 57 -2.12 -10.29 0.47
CA ILE A 57 -0.92 -9.98 1.25
C ILE A 57 -1.25 -9.87 2.73
N LYS A 58 -2.34 -9.19 3.10
CA LYS A 58 -2.76 -9.07 4.50
C LYS A 58 -2.92 -10.44 5.16
N LYS A 59 -3.60 -11.38 4.50
CA LYS A 59 -3.84 -12.74 5.02
C LYS A 59 -2.55 -13.52 5.26
N ILE A 60 -1.57 -13.39 4.36
CA ILE A 60 -0.23 -13.98 4.51
C ILE A 60 0.53 -13.33 5.67
N VAL A 61 0.56 -11.99 5.70
CA VAL A 61 1.35 -11.21 6.65
C VAL A 61 0.88 -11.36 8.09
N GLU A 62 -0.42 -11.56 8.32
CA GLU A 62 -1.00 -11.82 9.64
C GLU A 62 -0.42 -13.08 10.30
N VAL A 63 -0.06 -14.10 9.51
CA VAL A 63 0.46 -15.36 10.06
C VAL A 63 1.98 -15.51 9.95
N VAL A 64 2.59 -14.97 8.89
CA VAL A 64 4.03 -15.12 8.63
C VAL A 64 4.86 -14.10 9.40
N LEU A 65 4.49 -12.81 9.34
CA LEU A 65 5.34 -11.74 9.89
C LEU A 65 5.04 -11.43 11.35
N LYS A 66 3.82 -11.69 11.85
CA LYS A 66 3.43 -11.42 13.25
C LYS A 66 3.81 -9.98 13.68
N ASP A 67 4.80 -9.83 14.56
CA ASP A 67 5.35 -8.60 15.14
C ASP A 67 6.56 -8.03 14.37
N LYS A 68 7.03 -8.69 13.31
CA LYS A 68 8.15 -8.23 12.49
C LYS A 68 7.73 -7.11 11.53
N GLY A 69 8.63 -6.13 11.39
CA GLY A 69 8.46 -4.96 10.55
C GLY A 69 7.63 -3.85 11.22
N ASN A 70 7.77 -2.64 10.71
CA ASN A 70 7.06 -1.46 11.19
C ASN A 70 6.31 -0.79 10.04
N ALA A 71 4.98 -0.82 10.09
CA ALA A 71 4.11 -0.20 9.07
C ALA A 71 4.25 1.33 8.98
N GLY A 72 4.80 1.98 10.00
CA GLY A 72 5.09 3.41 10.01
C GLY A 72 6.55 3.74 9.68
N ALA A 73 7.38 2.75 9.32
CA ALA A 73 8.76 3.01 8.95
C ALA A 73 8.82 3.89 7.70
N THR A 74 9.49 5.03 7.84
CA THR A 74 9.80 5.93 6.74
C THR A 74 11.02 6.76 7.12
N LYS A 75 11.78 7.19 6.11
CA LYS A 75 12.83 8.20 6.27
C LYS A 75 12.58 9.44 5.39
N THR A 76 11.42 9.50 4.74
CA THR A 76 11.00 10.62 3.90
C THR A 76 10.15 11.60 4.69
N GLY A 77 10.44 12.89 4.51
CA GLY A 77 9.65 13.99 5.06
C GLY A 77 8.29 14.11 4.37
N ASP A 78 7.42 14.98 4.89
CA ASP A 78 6.10 15.18 4.28
C ASP A 78 6.18 15.83 2.90
N ASP A 79 7.18 16.66 2.65
CA ASP A 79 7.40 17.25 1.32
C ASP A 79 7.89 16.20 0.31
N ASP A 80 8.77 15.29 0.73
CA ASP A 80 9.18 14.15 -0.10
C ASP A 80 7.98 13.28 -0.51
N LYS A 81 7.02 13.06 0.40
CA LYS A 81 5.80 12.28 0.09
C LYS A 81 4.92 12.97 -0.94
N LYS A 82 4.76 14.30 -0.84
CA LYS A 82 4.02 15.10 -1.84
C LYS A 82 4.71 15.00 -3.20
N ASP A 83 6.04 15.07 -3.21
CA ASP A 83 6.83 14.97 -4.43
C ASP A 83 6.71 13.58 -5.07
N ILE A 84 6.76 12.51 -4.29
CA ILE A 84 6.50 11.15 -4.79
C ILE A 84 5.08 11.04 -5.35
N GLY A 85 4.10 11.69 -4.71
CA GLY A 85 2.71 11.75 -5.15
C GLY A 85 2.53 12.28 -6.58
N LYS A 86 3.42 13.17 -7.04
CA LYS A 86 3.41 13.71 -8.42
C LYS A 86 3.59 12.63 -9.49
N LEU A 87 4.21 11.49 -9.16
CA LEU A 87 4.34 10.34 -10.07
C LEU A 87 2.98 9.71 -10.42
N PHE A 88 1.95 9.96 -9.61
CA PHE A 88 0.59 9.47 -9.83
C PHE A 88 -0.34 10.53 -10.43
N ALA A 89 0.21 11.66 -10.88
CA ALA A 89 -0.57 12.72 -11.53
C ALA A 89 -1.13 12.23 -12.88
N HIS A 90 -2.40 12.56 -13.15
CA HIS A 90 -3.02 12.27 -14.44
C HIS A 90 -2.48 13.21 -15.54
N ALA A 91 -2.97 13.05 -16.77
CA ALA A 91 -2.46 13.76 -17.95
C ALA A 91 -2.32 15.30 -17.82
N ASN A 92 -3.12 15.98 -16.99
CA ASN A 92 -3.00 17.43 -16.82
C ASN A 92 -1.91 17.85 -15.83
N GLY A 93 -1.44 16.93 -14.96
CA GLY A 93 -0.36 17.17 -13.98
C GLY A 93 0.95 16.47 -14.30
N LYS A 94 1.04 15.79 -15.46
CA LYS A 94 2.22 14.98 -15.84
C LYS A 94 3.54 15.77 -15.93
N ALA A 95 3.49 17.08 -16.13
CA ALA A 95 4.68 17.94 -16.15
C ALA A 95 5.34 18.06 -14.76
N ASP A 96 4.60 17.73 -13.70
CA ASP A 96 5.09 17.71 -12.32
C ASP A 96 5.79 16.40 -11.97
N ALA A 97 5.63 15.34 -12.78
CA ALA A 97 6.34 14.07 -12.62
C ALA A 97 7.73 14.17 -13.28
N LYS A 98 8.73 14.55 -12.48
CA LYS A 98 10.12 14.77 -12.90
C LYS A 98 11.06 13.71 -12.31
N GLU A 99 12.28 13.71 -12.79
CA GLU A 99 13.34 12.80 -12.33
C GLU A 99 13.64 12.94 -10.83
N GLU A 100 13.51 14.15 -10.27
CA GLU A 100 13.61 14.39 -8.83
C GLU A 100 12.56 13.61 -8.02
N ASN A 101 11.34 13.46 -8.53
CA ASN A 101 10.27 12.71 -7.87
C ASN A 101 10.56 11.20 -7.88
N ILE A 102 11.15 10.70 -8.97
CA ILE A 102 11.59 9.30 -9.09
C ILE A 102 12.70 9.03 -8.08
N ALA A 103 13.71 9.91 -8.00
CA ALA A 103 14.81 9.75 -7.05
C ALA A 103 14.32 9.70 -5.60
N LYS A 104 13.32 10.53 -5.24
CA LYS A 104 12.67 10.50 -3.92
C LYS A 104 11.91 9.20 -3.68
N ALA A 105 11.21 8.68 -4.68
CA ALA A 105 10.50 7.40 -4.57
C ALA A 105 11.49 6.24 -4.33
N SER A 106 12.57 6.18 -5.12
CA SER A 106 13.64 5.19 -4.96
C SER A 106 14.31 5.30 -3.58
N ALA A 107 14.62 6.52 -3.11
CA ALA A 107 15.18 6.74 -1.78
C ALA A 107 14.22 6.28 -0.67
N SER A 108 12.91 6.54 -0.81
CA SER A 108 11.90 6.10 0.15
C SER A 108 11.82 4.58 0.27
N ILE A 109 11.96 3.86 -0.85
CA ILE A 109 11.93 2.39 -0.88
C ILE A 109 13.24 1.81 -0.31
N GLY A 110 14.39 2.38 -0.68
CA GLY A 110 15.70 1.94 -0.15
C GLY A 110 15.90 2.23 1.34
N ALA A 111 15.09 3.10 1.92
CA ALA A 111 15.15 3.48 3.33
C ALA A 111 14.48 2.47 4.30
N VAL A 112 13.63 1.58 3.78
CA VAL A 112 12.80 0.64 4.56
C VAL A 112 13.19 -0.81 4.25
N ILE A 113 12.83 -1.75 5.14
CA ILE A 113 13.02 -3.19 4.87
C ILE A 113 11.76 -3.80 4.24
N GLY A 114 11.90 -4.93 3.54
CA GLY A 114 10.77 -5.60 2.90
C GLY A 114 9.63 -5.96 3.87
N ALA A 115 9.95 -6.31 5.12
CA ALA A 115 8.95 -6.56 6.15
C ALA A 115 8.12 -5.31 6.50
N ASP A 116 8.72 -4.12 6.49
CA ASP A 116 8.01 -2.86 6.73
C ASP A 116 6.99 -2.59 5.62
N ILE A 117 7.39 -2.79 4.36
CA ILE A 117 6.52 -2.64 3.19
C ILE A 117 5.34 -3.60 3.27
N LEU A 118 5.61 -4.89 3.52
CA LEU A 118 4.56 -5.90 3.64
C LEU A 118 3.61 -5.58 4.81
N LYS A 119 4.12 -5.04 5.92
CA LYS A 119 3.30 -4.67 7.07
C LYS A 119 2.46 -3.42 6.80
N ALA A 120 3.00 -2.42 6.11
CA ALA A 120 2.27 -1.25 5.65
C ALA A 120 1.08 -1.64 4.73
N ILE A 121 1.30 -2.56 3.78
CA ILE A 121 0.24 -3.09 2.91
C ILE A 121 -0.85 -3.79 3.74
N ALA A 122 -0.47 -4.62 4.70
CA ALA A 122 -1.43 -5.35 5.53
C ALA A 122 -2.34 -4.42 6.37
N VAL A 123 -1.88 -3.22 6.73
CA VAL A 123 -2.66 -2.26 7.52
C VAL A 123 -3.43 -1.22 6.69
N LEU A 124 -3.26 -1.17 5.36
CA LEU A 124 -3.81 -0.12 4.47
C LEU A 124 -5.34 0.06 4.58
N LYS A 125 -6.08 -1.00 4.93
CA LYS A 125 -7.55 -0.93 5.19
C LYS A 125 -7.93 -0.22 6.49
N LYS A 126 -7.06 -0.24 7.51
CA LYS A 126 -7.37 0.40 8.80
C LYS A 126 -7.30 1.92 8.68
N THR A 127 -6.40 2.43 7.84
CA THR A 127 -6.14 3.87 7.70
C THR A 127 -7.22 4.59 6.89
N LEU A 128 -7.80 3.99 5.84
CA LEU A 128 -8.86 4.65 5.07
C LEU A 128 -10.13 4.87 5.91
N LEU A 129 -10.54 3.86 6.70
CA LEU A 129 -11.70 3.97 7.59
C LEU A 129 -11.40 4.90 8.78
N LEU A 130 -10.18 4.88 9.35
CA LEU A 130 -9.81 5.79 10.44
C LEU A 130 -9.75 7.25 9.98
N VAL A 131 -9.22 7.53 8.78
CA VAL A 131 -9.15 8.88 8.23
C VAL A 131 -10.55 9.40 7.91
N LEU A 132 -11.42 8.55 7.34
CA LEU A 132 -12.79 8.92 7.02
C LEU A 132 -13.63 9.11 8.30
N VAL A 133 -13.46 8.25 9.32
CA VAL A 133 -14.10 8.41 10.64
C VAL A 133 -13.55 9.65 11.37
N ARG A 134 -12.24 9.94 11.30
CA ARG A 134 -11.61 11.10 11.93
C ARG A 134 -12.04 12.43 11.28
N GLU A 135 -12.22 12.47 9.97
CA GLU A 135 -12.73 13.67 9.27
C GLU A 135 -14.24 13.86 9.46
N LEU A 136 -15.03 12.78 9.53
CA LEU A 136 -16.47 12.87 9.82
C LEU A 136 -16.78 13.20 11.29
N MET A 137 -15.87 12.91 12.22
CA MET A 137 -16.01 13.19 13.66
C MET A 137 -15.36 14.51 14.09
N LYS A 138 -14.80 15.32 13.19
CA LYS A 138 -14.43 16.70 13.54
C LYS A 138 -15.71 17.49 13.85
N PRO A 139 -15.86 18.07 15.05
CA PRO A 139 -16.97 18.97 15.32
C PRO A 139 -16.89 20.15 14.35
N ARG A 140 -17.91 20.33 13.51
CA ARG A 140 -18.11 21.54 12.70
C ARG A 140 -18.46 22.70 13.63
N MET A 141 -17.49 23.16 14.40
CA MET A 141 -17.62 24.33 15.27
C MET A 141 -16.98 25.54 14.61
N GLN A 142 -17.43 25.90 13.40
CA GLN A 142 -17.25 27.23 12.81
C GLN A 142 -18.41 27.57 11.87
N LEU A 143 -19.63 27.61 12.41
CA LEU A 143 -20.68 28.42 11.81
C LEU A 143 -21.66 28.90 12.90
N ARG A 144 -21.27 29.93 13.66
CA ARG A 144 -22.16 30.99 14.16
C ARG A 144 -21.40 32.06 14.94
N LEU A 145 -21.67 33.32 14.57
CA LEU A 145 -21.13 34.60 15.05
C LEU A 145 -19.68 34.84 14.61
N LEU A 146 -19.38 35.74 13.67
CA LEU A 146 -19.91 37.09 13.41
C LEU A 146 -19.86 37.40 11.91
#